data_AF-A0A943QKU9-F1
#
_entry.id   AF-A0A943QKU9-F1
#
_cell.length_a   1.000
_cell.length_b   1.000
_cell.length_c   1.000
_cell.angle_alpha   90.00
_cell.angle_beta   90.00
_cell.angle_gamma   90.00
#
_symmetry.space_group_name_H-M   'P 1'
#
loop_
_entity.id
_entity.type
_entity.pdbx_description
1 polymer ?
#
loop_
_entity_poly.entity_id
_entity_poly.type
_entity_poly.pdbx_seq_one_letter_code
_entity_poly.pdbx_strand_id
1 'polypeptide(L)'
;WQDIHEFITKTWKVIEVTANVREGDNTKKFEELNIEVRSRISGYRSVHYLVEFYPTNEKVIAEIQVRTIFEEGYGEIDHRLRYSHIEIPEILKSNLLLFNRIVGSADEMASLINDLSKEWVSKEEELLKIIEEQKDEISRLKKLK
;
A
#
# COMPACT_ATOMS: atom_id res chain seq x y z
N TRP A 1 0.51 -0.77 -4.59
CA TRP A 1 -0.42 0.23 -5.17
C TRP A 1 -0.18 0.44 -6.66
N GLN A 2 1.06 0.41 -7.17
CA GLN A 2 1.34 0.58 -8.61
C GLN A 2 0.66 -0.50 -9.47
N ASP A 3 0.70 -1.77 -9.05
CA ASP A 3 -0.01 -2.84 -9.76
C ASP A 3 -1.53 -2.61 -9.80
N ILE A 4 -2.09 -2.05 -8.72
CA ILE A 4 -3.52 -1.68 -8.65
C ILE A 4 -3.81 -0.49 -9.57
N HIS A 5 -2.90 0.51 -9.62
CA HIS A 5 -3.00 1.63 -10.55
C HIS A 5 -3.02 1.16 -12.00
N GLU A 6 -2.10 0.27 -12.37
CA GLU A 6 -2.07 -0.34 -13.70
C GLU A 6 -3.35 -1.12 -14.00
N PHE A 7 -3.83 -1.91 -13.04
CA PHE A 7 -5.06 -2.65 -13.21
C PHE A 7 -6.26 -1.71 -13.44
N ILE A 8 -6.41 -0.66 -12.64
CA ILE A 8 -7.51 0.30 -12.78
C ILE A 8 -7.45 1.02 -14.13
N THR A 9 -6.28 1.55 -14.52
CA THR A 9 -6.10 2.28 -15.78
C THR A 9 -6.26 1.41 -17.02
N LYS A 10 -5.95 0.11 -16.93
CA LYS A 10 -6.22 -0.87 -18.00
C LYS A 10 -7.70 -1.28 -18.07
N THR A 11 -8.41 -1.26 -16.95
CA THR A 11 -9.78 -1.80 -16.86
C THR A 11 -10.86 -0.75 -17.12
N TRP A 12 -10.68 0.47 -16.61
CA TRP A 12 -11.67 1.54 -16.74
C TRP A 12 -11.08 2.79 -17.38
N LYS A 13 -11.96 3.58 -18.00
CA LYS A 13 -11.62 4.94 -18.41
C LYS A 13 -11.55 5.84 -17.17
N VAL A 14 -10.33 6.18 -16.76
CA VAL A 14 -10.07 7.09 -15.65
C VAL A 14 -10.29 8.53 -16.11
N ILE A 15 -11.11 9.27 -15.37
CA ILE A 15 -11.41 10.69 -15.58
C ILE A 15 -10.42 11.56 -14.80
N GLU A 16 -10.22 11.23 -13.52
CA GLU A 16 -9.34 11.94 -12.61
C GLU A 16 -8.62 10.91 -11.72
N VAL A 17 -7.36 11.18 -11.42
CA VAL A 17 -6.59 10.42 -10.43
C VAL A 17 -5.84 11.40 -9.53
N THR A 18 -5.94 11.18 -8.22
CA THR A 18 -5.32 12.05 -7.22
C THR A 18 -4.69 11.21 -6.10
N ALA A 19 -3.43 11.46 -5.80
CA ALA A 19 -2.74 10.91 -4.65
C ALA A 19 -2.81 11.90 -3.48
N ASN A 20 -3.52 11.54 -2.42
CA ASN A 20 -3.45 12.24 -1.14
C ASN A 20 -2.25 11.71 -0.37
N VAL A 21 -1.34 12.59 0.02
CA VAL A 21 -0.11 12.24 0.74
C VAL A 21 0.03 13.11 1.97
N ARG A 22 0.84 12.66 2.93
CA ARG A 22 1.27 13.51 4.04
C ARG A 22 2.50 14.31 3.63
N GLU A 23 2.64 15.50 4.20
CA GLU A 23 3.86 16.28 4.07
C GLU A 23 5.09 15.47 4.54
N GLY A 24 6.09 15.37 3.66
CA GLY A 24 7.32 14.59 3.86
C GLY A 24 7.29 13.18 3.26
N ASP A 25 6.14 12.68 2.81
CA ASP A 25 6.08 11.42 2.08
C ASP A 25 6.75 11.55 0.69
N ASN A 26 7.26 10.44 0.14
CA ASN A 26 7.91 10.43 -1.18
C ASN A 26 6.86 10.46 -2.31
N THR A 27 6.86 11.53 -3.10
CA THR A 27 5.87 11.77 -4.17
C THR A 27 6.35 11.39 -5.57
N LYS A 28 7.64 11.08 -5.76
CA LYS A 28 8.27 10.91 -7.07
C LYS A 28 7.53 9.93 -7.98
N LYS A 29 7.13 8.78 -7.44
CA LYS A 29 6.41 7.75 -8.22
C LYS A 29 5.05 8.21 -8.71
N PHE A 30 4.36 9.10 -7.98
CA PHE A 30 3.09 9.66 -8.41
C PHE A 30 3.32 10.67 -9.53
N GLU A 31 4.33 11.53 -9.38
CA GLU A 31 4.72 12.52 -10.38
C GLU A 31 5.17 11.87 -11.71
N GLU A 32 5.96 10.79 -11.64
CA GLU A 32 6.38 9.99 -12.81
C GLU A 32 5.20 9.40 -13.59
N LEU A 33 4.11 9.06 -12.88
CA LEU A 33 2.87 8.56 -13.46
C LEU A 33 1.88 9.69 -13.81
N ASN A 34 2.30 10.95 -13.69
CA ASN A 34 1.49 12.14 -13.92
C ASN A 34 0.18 12.16 -13.07
N ILE A 35 0.25 11.64 -11.85
CA ILE A 35 -0.83 11.64 -10.87
C ILE A 35 -0.76 12.94 -10.05
N GLU A 36 -1.89 13.63 -9.92
CA GLU A 36 -1.95 14.86 -9.11
C GLU A 36 -1.71 14.53 -7.63
N VAL A 37 -0.76 15.22 -6.99
CA VAL A 37 -0.44 15.02 -5.58
C VAL A 37 -1.07 16.13 -4.74
N ARG A 38 -1.88 15.76 -3.75
CA ARG A 38 -2.49 16.68 -2.78
C ARG A 38 -1.96 16.39 -1.37
N SER A 39 -1.23 17.34 -0.80
CA SER A 39 -0.78 17.25 0.59
C SER A 39 -1.93 17.47 1.57
N ARG A 40 -2.06 16.59 2.57
CA ARG A 40 -3.10 16.67 3.61
C ARG A 40 -2.47 16.87 4.99
N ILE A 41 -2.82 17.98 5.64
CA ILE A 41 -2.35 18.32 7.00
C ILE A 41 -2.78 17.26 8.03
N SER A 42 -3.94 16.62 7.83
CA SER A 42 -4.40 15.52 8.68
C SER A 42 -3.51 14.27 8.61
N GLY A 43 -2.61 14.18 7.62
CA GLY A 43 -1.82 12.99 7.36
C GLY A 43 -2.59 11.88 6.65
N TYR A 44 -3.81 12.18 6.18
CA TYR A 44 -4.62 11.25 5.40
C TYR A 44 -3.91 10.86 4.09
N ARG A 45 -3.81 9.55 3.84
CA ARG A 45 -3.17 8.96 2.67
C ARG A 45 -4.14 8.07 1.91
N SER A 46 -4.23 8.27 0.60
CA SER A 46 -5.01 7.42 -0.30
C SER A 46 -4.81 7.85 -1.74
N VAL A 47 -4.91 6.90 -2.68
CA VAL A 47 -5.02 7.22 -4.12
C VAL A 47 -6.47 7.09 -4.55
N HIS A 48 -7.01 8.17 -5.11
CA HIS A 48 -8.40 8.30 -5.54
C HIS A 48 -8.47 8.26 -7.06
N TYR A 49 -9.41 7.48 -7.59
CA TYR A 49 -9.69 7.38 -9.01
C TYR A 49 -11.16 7.66 -9.25
N LEU A 50 -11.47 8.62 -10.12
CA LEU A 50 -12.81 8.76 -10.69
C LEU A 50 -12.83 8.05 -12.03
N VAL A 51 -13.70 7.05 -12.19
CA VAL A 51 -13.77 6.22 -13.38
C VAL A 51 -15.15 6.26 -14.01
N GLU A 52 -15.20 6.18 -15.34
CA GLU A 52 -16.44 5.91 -16.05
C GLU A 52 -16.84 4.44 -15.84
N PHE A 53 -18.06 4.23 -15.36
CA PHE A 53 -18.60 2.91 -15.08
C PHE A 53 -19.99 2.76 -15.69
N TYR A 54 -20.26 1.59 -16.27
CA TYR A 54 -21.52 1.27 -16.97
C TYR A 54 -22.13 0.00 -16.35
N PRO A 55 -22.70 0.07 -15.13
CA PRO A 55 -23.37 -1.08 -14.52
C PRO A 55 -24.68 -1.44 -15.24
N THR A 56 -25.23 -0.48 -15.99
CA THR A 56 -26.39 -0.62 -16.87
C THR A 56 -26.08 0.09 -18.19
N ASN A 57 -27.09 0.43 -18.99
CA ASN A 57 -26.93 1.24 -20.19
C ASN A 57 -26.64 2.73 -19.87
N GLU A 58 -26.78 3.14 -18.61
CA GLU A 58 -26.48 4.50 -18.16
C GLU A 58 -25.04 4.62 -17.68
N LYS A 59 -24.38 5.72 -18.09
CA LYS A 59 -23.05 6.09 -17.62
C LYS A 59 -23.13 6.65 -16.21
N VAL A 60 -22.35 6.09 -15.28
CA VAL A 60 -22.14 6.66 -13.95
C VAL A 60 -20.66 6.92 -13.71
N ILE A 61 -20.37 7.81 -12.76
CA ILE A 61 -19.01 8.02 -12.25
C ILE A 61 -18.88 7.27 -10.94
N ALA A 62 -17.90 6.38 -10.85
CA ALA A 62 -17.56 5.68 -9.62
C ALA A 62 -16.23 6.19 -9.09
N GLU A 63 -16.13 6.31 -7.76
CA GLU A 63 -14.87 6.58 -7.08
C GLU A 63 -14.27 5.26 -6.58
N ILE A 64 -13.00 5.03 -6.88
CA ILE A 64 -12.21 3.93 -6.33
C ILE A 64 -11.11 4.54 -5.45
N GLN A 65 -11.09 4.16 -4.18
CA GLN A 65 -10.06 4.60 -3.24
C GLN A 65 -9.15 3.43 -2.90
N VAL A 66 -7.85 3.62 -3.10
CA VAL A 66 -6.82 2.64 -2.74
C VAL A 66 -6.14 3.12 -1.46
N ARG A 67 -6.16 2.25 -0.44
CA ARG A 67 -5.57 2.46 0.89
C ARG A 67 -5.00 1.14 1.43
N THR A 68 -4.04 1.22 2.32
CA THR A 68 -3.66 0.09 3.17
C THR A 68 -4.73 -0.14 4.26
N ILE A 69 -4.68 -1.30 4.93
CA ILE A 69 -5.59 -1.59 6.05
C ILE A 69 -5.36 -0.62 7.23
N PHE A 70 -4.11 -0.20 7.47
CA PHE A 70 -3.81 0.76 8.53
C PHE A 70 -4.29 2.18 8.16
N GLU A 71 -4.12 2.60 6.91
CA GLU A 71 -4.68 3.85 6.38
C GLU A 71 -6.21 3.87 6.46
N GLU A 72 -6.87 2.77 6.12
CA GLU A 72 -8.33 2.65 6.23
C GLU A 72 -8.79 2.71 7.69
N GLY A 73 -8.13 1.97 8.58
CA GLY A 73 -8.42 2.01 10.01
C GLY A 73 -8.26 3.42 10.61
N TYR A 74 -7.22 4.14 10.20
CA TYR A 74 -7.05 5.55 10.57
C TYR A 74 -8.17 6.43 9.99
N GLY A 75 -8.44 6.27 8.69
CA GLY A 75 -9.45 7.05 7.96
C GLY A 75 -10.82 6.94 8.58
N GLU A 76 -11.24 5.74 8.99
CA GLU A 76 -12.54 5.53 9.64
C GLU A 76 -12.61 6.18 11.03
N ILE A 77 -11.52 6.13 11.81
CA ILE A 77 -11.46 6.79 13.13
C ILE A 77 -11.53 8.32 12.99
N ASP A 78 -10.74 8.91 12.08
CA ASP A 78 -10.74 10.35 11.81
C ASP A 78 -12.10 10.80 11.26
N HIS A 79 -12.67 10.04 10.32
CA HIS A 79 -13.98 10.31 9.73
C HIS A 79 -15.10 10.29 10.78
N ARG A 80 -15.16 9.25 11.62
CA ARG A 80 -16.17 9.13 12.68
C ARG A 80 -16.10 10.29 13.68
N LEU A 81 -14.90 10.74 14.02
CA LEU A 81 -14.71 11.87 14.93
C LEU A 81 -15.22 13.18 14.32
N ARG A 82 -14.84 13.45 13.05
CA ARG A 82 -15.24 14.66 12.30
C ARG A 82 -16.72 14.70 11.93
N TYR A 83 -17.31 13.56 11.62
CA TYR A 83 -18.73 13.48 11.32
C TYR A 83 -19.59 13.83 12.55
N SER A 84 -19.12 13.45 13.74
CA SER A 84 -19.87 13.64 14.99
C SER A 84 -19.71 15.05 15.59
N HIS A 85 -18.76 15.86 15.12
CA HIS A 85 -18.42 17.15 15.73
C HIS A 85 -18.09 18.22 14.68
N ILE A 86 -18.71 19.39 14.80
CA ILE A 86 -18.42 20.55 13.94
C ILE A 86 -16.98 21.04 14.17
N GLU A 87 -16.50 20.96 15.42
CA GLU A 87 -15.15 21.35 15.79
C GLU A 87 -14.53 20.30 16.72
N ILE A 88 -13.29 19.90 16.41
CA ILE A 88 -12.54 18.93 17.21
C ILE A 88 -11.57 19.70 18.13
N PRO A 89 -11.55 19.42 19.44
CA PRO A 89 -10.56 19.98 20.37
C PRO A 89 -9.12 19.78 19.90
N GLU A 90 -8.26 20.78 20.11
CA GLU A 90 -6.88 20.76 19.61
C GLU A 90 -6.05 19.58 20.16
N ILE A 91 -6.32 19.18 21.41
CA ILE A 91 -5.69 18.00 22.02
C ILE A 91 -6.04 16.70 21.28
N LEU A 92 -7.28 16.57 20.80
CA LEU A 92 -7.71 15.40 20.01
C LEU A 92 -7.12 15.43 18.61
N LYS A 93 -7.04 16.60 17.96
CA LYS A 93 -6.35 16.75 16.67
C LYS A 93 -4.88 16.37 16.79
N SER A 94 -4.19 16.86 17.83
CA SER A 94 -2.80 16.54 18.11
C SER A 94 -2.61 15.03 18.33
N ASN A 95 -3.50 14.40 19.09
CA ASN A 95 -3.44 12.95 19.30
C ASN A 95 -3.71 12.15 18.02
N LEU A 96 -4.65 12.60 17.16
CA LEU A 96 -4.89 11.99 15.86
C LEU A 96 -3.68 12.11 14.92
N LEU A 97 -2.95 13.22 14.96
CA LEU A 97 -1.71 13.38 14.19
C LEU A 97 -0.61 12.43 14.70
N LEU A 98 -0.51 12.21 16.01
CA LEU A 98 0.40 11.20 16.57
C LEU A 98 -0.02 9.79 16.15
N PHE A 99 -1.31 9.47 16.19
CA PHE A 99 -1.82 8.18 15.75
C PHE A 99 -1.57 7.96 14.25
N ASN A 100 -1.76 8.97 13.41
CA ASN A 100 -1.43 8.92 11.98
C ASN A 100 0.06 8.60 11.72
N ARG A 101 0.96 9.13 12.55
CA ARG A 101 2.39 8.80 12.48
C ARG A 101 2.64 7.33 12.77
N ILE A 102 2.03 6.80 13.83
CA ILE A 102 2.15 5.37 14.20
C ILE A 102 1.60 4.48 13.09
N VAL A 103 0.46 4.84 12.51
CA VAL A 103 -0.14 4.14 11.36
C VAL A 103 0.81 4.11 10.17
N GLY A 104 1.43 5.26 9.81
CA GLY A 104 2.44 5.29 8.74
C GLY A 104 3.64 4.39 9.03
N SER A 105 4.15 4.40 10.27
CA SER A 105 5.24 3.49 10.66
C SER A 105 4.81 2.02 10.63
N ALA A 106 3.55 1.71 10.95
CA ALA A 106 3.01 0.35 10.86
C ALA A 106 2.97 -0.15 9.41
N ASP A 107 2.57 0.71 8.46
CA ASP A 107 2.61 0.40 7.02
C ASP A 107 4.04 0.13 6.51
N GLU A 108 5.00 0.95 6.93
CA GLU A 108 6.42 0.76 6.59
C GLU A 108 6.95 -0.55 7.16
N MET A 109 6.66 -0.86 8.43
CA MET A 109 7.06 -2.13 9.06
C MET A 109 6.42 -3.33 8.37
N ALA A 110 5.13 -3.26 8.01
CA ALA A 110 4.45 -4.32 7.29
C ALA A 110 5.10 -4.59 5.92
N SER A 111 5.49 -3.52 5.22
CA SER A 111 6.21 -3.62 3.95
C SER A 111 7.57 -4.31 4.13
N LEU A 112 8.34 -3.90 5.15
CA LEU A 112 9.63 -4.50 5.46
C LEU A 112 9.50 -5.98 5.84
N ILE A 113 8.51 -6.36 6.65
CA ILE A 113 8.25 -7.76 7.03
C ILE A 113 7.97 -8.61 5.77
N ASN A 114 7.19 -8.08 4.84
CA ASN A 114 6.89 -8.78 3.59
C ASN A 114 8.14 -8.97 2.73
N ASP A 115 8.99 -7.96 2.63
CA ASP A 115 10.25 -8.05 1.87
C ASP A 115 11.23 -9.05 2.51
N LEU A 116 11.40 -8.99 3.83
CA LEU A 116 12.23 -9.95 4.58
C LEU A 116 11.68 -11.37 4.47
N SER A 117 10.37 -11.55 4.49
CA SER A 117 9.75 -12.88 4.32
C SER A 117 10.06 -13.47 2.94
N LYS A 118 10.04 -12.66 1.87
CA LYS A 118 10.38 -13.12 0.52
C LYS A 118 11.86 -13.48 0.41
N GLU A 119 12.74 -12.65 0.98
CA GLU A 119 14.18 -12.92 1.00
C GLU A 119 14.48 -14.22 1.77
N TRP A 120 13.83 -14.41 2.93
CA TRP A 120 14.00 -15.62 3.72
C TRP A 120 13.59 -16.88 2.96
N VAL A 121 12.42 -16.87 2.30
CA VAL A 121 11.96 -18.00 1.47
C VAL A 121 12.94 -18.29 0.34
N SER A 122 13.41 -17.25 -0.37
CA SER A 122 14.39 -17.42 -1.45
C SER A 122 15.70 -18.03 -0.93
N LYS A 123 16.15 -17.63 0.26
CA LYS A 123 17.37 -18.18 0.87
C LYS A 123 17.19 -19.62 1.33
N GLU A 124 16.01 -19.96 1.86
CA GLU A 124 15.67 -21.33 2.23
C GLU A 124 15.70 -22.27 1.02
N GLU A 125 15.11 -21.85 -0.11
CA GLU A 125 15.14 -22.60 -1.36
C GLU A 125 16.58 -22.82 -1.89
N GLU A 126 17.43 -21.78 -1.83
CA GLU A 126 18.84 -21.86 -2.21
C GLU A 126 19.60 -22.87 -1.33
N LEU A 127 19.40 -22.80 0.00
CA LEU A 127 20.06 -23.71 0.94
C LEU A 127 19.61 -25.16 0.74
N LEU A 128 18.31 -25.40 0.49
CA LEU A 128 17.80 -26.73 0.20
C LEU A 128 18.43 -27.31 -1.08
N LYS A 129 18.60 -26.49 -2.12
CA LYS A 129 19.28 -26.91 -3.34
C LYS A 129 20.74 -27.30 -3.09
N ILE A 130 21.47 -26.49 -2.33
CA ILE A 130 22.87 -26.79 -1.95
C ILE A 130 22.95 -28.10 -1.17
N ILE A 131 22.03 -28.34 -0.23
CA ILE A 131 21.99 -29.58 0.55
C ILE A 131 21.77 -30.79 -0.36
N GLU A 132 20.89 -30.67 -1.37
CA GLU A 132 20.61 -31.77 -2.29
C GLU A 132 21.82 -32.07 -3.19
N GLU A 133 22.46 -31.04 -3.75
CA GLU A 133 23.69 -31.19 -4.54
C GLU A 133 24.81 -31.87 -3.72
N GLN A 134 24.95 -31.52 -2.44
CA GLN A 134 25.92 -32.15 -1.53
C GLN A 134 25.59 -33.62 -1.25
N LYS A 135 24.31 -33.98 -1.08
CA LYS A 135 23.89 -35.38 -0.86
C LYS A 135 24.16 -36.24 -2.09
N ASP A 136 23.91 -35.71 -3.28
CA ASP A 136 24.19 -36.41 -4.54
C ASP A 136 25.68 -36.67 -4.69
N GLU A 137 26.52 -35.68 -4.40
CA GLU A 137 27.98 -35.84 -4.47
C GLU A 137 28.51 -36.84 -3.42
N ILE A 138 28.01 -36.78 -2.17
CA ILE A 138 28.35 -37.78 -1.14
C ILE A 138 27.96 -39.19 -1.59
N SER A 139 26.78 -39.34 -2.21
CA SER A 139 26.29 -40.63 -2.72
C SER A 139 27.16 -41.15 -3.87
N ARG A 140 27.63 -40.26 -4.76
CA ARG A 140 28.57 -40.59 -5.83
C ARG A 140 29.91 -41.05 -5.27
N LEU A 141 30.49 -40.32 -4.31
CA LEU A 141 31.77 -40.66 -3.69
C LEU A 141 31.71 -42.01 -2.94
N LYS A 142 30.59 -42.31 -2.28
CA LYS A 142 30.38 -43.62 -1.62
C LYS A 142 30.35 -44.79 -2.59
N LYS A 143 29.89 -44.60 -3.84
CA LYS A 143 29.86 -45.66 -4.87
C LYS A 143 31.23 -45.92 -5.52
N LEU A 144 32.19 -45.01 -5.35
CA LEU A 144 33.56 -45.13 -5.87
C LEU A 144 34.52 -45.84 -4.90
N LYS A 145 34.06 -46.13 -3.68
CA LYS A 145 34.78 -46.90 -2.66
C LYS A 145 34.28 -48.34 -2.64
#